data_AF-A0A2A5CM46-F1
#
_entry.id   AF-A0A2A5CM46-F1
#
_cell.length_a   1.000
_cell.length_b   1.000
_cell.length_c   1.000
_cell.angle_alpha   90.00
_cell.angle_beta   90.00
_cell.angle_gamma   90.00
#
_symmetry.space_group_name_H-M   'P 1'
#
loop_
_entity.id
_entity.type
_entity.pdbx_description
1 polymer ?
#
loop_
_entity_poly.entity_id
_entity_poly.type
_entity_poly.pdbx_seq_one_letter_code
_entity_poly.pdbx_strand_id
1 'polypeptide(L)' 'MKSLKYLEWIRTKPCCVCGSLSEPHHLKRIGMGRNRKKDLVEHYTAVPLCRSHHEQAHRSKDYEKRDSGRWLLLIS' A
#
# COMPACT_ATOMS: atom_id res chain seq x y z
N MET A 1 -0.86 -11.21 13.65
CA MET A 1 -0.48 -9.78 13.78
C MET A 1 -1.70 -8.92 13.51
N LYS A 2 -1.98 -7.85 14.26
CA LYS A 2 -3.09 -6.92 13.95
C LYS A 2 -2.79 -6.12 12.68
N SER A 3 -3.80 -5.83 11.89
CA SER A 3 -3.67 -5.24 10.56
C SER A 3 -3.24 -3.76 10.62
N LEU A 4 -3.55 -3.06 11.71
CA LEU A 4 -3.03 -1.71 11.97
C LEU A 4 -1.50 -1.72 12.20
N LYS A 5 -0.99 -2.74 12.92
CA LYS A 5 0.46 -2.91 13.11
C LYS A 5 1.17 -3.20 11.80
N TYR A 6 0.50 -3.86 10.84
CA TYR A 6 1.04 -4.03 9.49
C TYR A 6 1.21 -2.67 8.79
N LEU A 7 0.24 -1.75 8.89
CA LEU A 7 0.38 -0.41 8.31
C LEU A 7 1.49 0.41 8.98
N GLU A 8 1.67 0.27 10.29
CA GLU A 8 2.80 0.89 11.00
C GLU A 8 4.14 0.34 10.51
N TRP A 9 4.24 -0.98 10.32
CA TRP A 9 5.43 -1.61 9.75
C TRP A 9 5.69 -1.13 8.31
N ILE A 10 4.67 -1.04 7.46
CA ILE A 10 4.80 -0.51 6.08
C ILE A 10 5.35 0.91 6.07
N ARG A 11 4.92 1.78 7.00
CA ARG A 11 5.45 3.17 7.12
C ARG A 11 6.95 3.24 7.39
N THR A 12 7.55 2.18 7.92
CA THR A 12 9.00 2.12 8.14
C THR A 12 9.78 1.67 6.91
N LYS A 13 9.09 1.20 5.86
CA LYS A 13 9.72 0.70 4.64
C LYS A 13 9.95 1.83 3.64
N PRO A 14 11.05 1.78 2.87
CA PRO A 14 11.25 2.69 1.76
C PRO A 14 10.24 2.39 0.64
N CYS A 15 10.00 3.39 -0.22
CA CYS A 15 9.14 3.24 -1.37
C CYS A 15 9.64 2.10 -2.25
N CYS A 16 8.76 1.16 -2.58
CA CYS A 16 9.12 0.01 -3.40
C CYS A 16 9.35 0.33 -4.87
N VAL A 17 9.38 1.60 -5.26
CA VAL A 17 9.66 2.07 -6.62
C VAL A 17 11.02 2.75 -6.65
N CYS A 18 11.18 3.83 -5.86
CA CYS A 18 12.36 4.69 -5.89
C CYS A 18 13.16 4.73 -4.57
N GLY A 19 12.73 4.03 -3.53
CA GLY A 19 13.46 3.98 -2.24
C GLY A 19 13.22 5.17 -1.30
N SER A 20 12.47 6.19 -1.70
CA SER A 20 12.19 7.38 -0.86
C SER A 20 11.25 7.06 0.33
N LEU A 21 11.08 8.02 1.25
CA LEU A 21 10.11 7.89 2.35
C LEU A 21 8.71 7.57 1.81
N SER A 22 8.03 6.63 2.45
CA SER A 22 6.79 6.05 1.95
C SER A 22 5.62 6.17 2.91
N GLU A 23 4.42 6.03 2.35
CA GLU A 23 3.15 5.89 3.04
C GLU A 23 2.43 4.61 2.54
N PRO A 24 1.56 4.00 3.35
CA PRO A 24 0.86 2.78 2.95
C PRO A 24 -0.18 3.06 1.86
N HIS A 25 -0.05 2.38 0.73
CA HIS A 25 -1.00 2.39 -0.37
C HIS A 25 -1.79 1.08 -0.42
N HIS A 26 -3.10 1.10 -0.21
CA HIS A 26 -3.94 -0.09 -0.26
C HIS A 26 -4.23 -0.52 -1.71
N LEU A 27 -3.78 -1.72 -2.09
CA LEU A 27 -4.08 -2.31 -3.40
C LEU A 27 -5.55 -2.75 -3.51
N LYS A 28 -6.13 -3.24 -2.41
CA LYS A 28 -7.58 -3.47 -2.33
C LYS A 28 -8.25 -2.26 -1.69
N ARG A 29 -9.21 -1.68 -2.42
CA ARG A 29 -10.01 -0.55 -1.93
C ARG A 29 -10.70 -0.91 -0.62
N ILE A 30 -10.58 -0.02 0.36
CA ILE A 30 -11.39 -0.08 1.58
C ILE A 30 -12.80 0.44 1.22
N GLY A 31 -13.79 -0.45 1.27
CA GLY A 31 -15.19 -0.11 0.98
C GLY A 31 -15.74 1.02 1.85
N MET A 32 -16.75 1.72 1.32
CA MET A 32 -17.42 2.84 2.01
C MET A 32 -18.11 2.37 3.30
N GLY A 33 -18.09 3.19 4.35
CA GLY A 33 -18.69 2.86 5.66
C GLY A 33 -17.79 2.05 6.61
N ARG A 34 -16.59 1.63 6.18
CA ARG A 34 -15.64 0.91 7.05
C ARG A 34 -14.76 1.88 7.85
N ASN A 35 -14.56 1.55 9.12
CA ASN A 35 -13.68 2.31 10.00
C ASN A 35 -12.21 1.91 9.77
N ARG A 36 -11.44 2.81 9.15
CA ARG A 36 -10.00 2.63 8.83
C ARG A 36 -9.09 2.58 10.07
N LYS A 37 -9.63 2.78 11.26
CA LYS A 37 -8.93 2.65 12.56
C LYS A 37 -9.20 1.31 13.24
N LYS A 38 -9.89 0.37 12.58
CA LYS A 38 -10.13 -0.99 13.06
C LYS A 38 -9.36 -2.00 12.23
N ASP A 39 -9.29 -3.23 12.71
CA ASP A 39 -8.67 -4.28 11.94
C ASP A 39 -9.46 -4.59 10.66
N LEU A 40 -8.76 -4.55 9.53
CA LEU A 40 -9.30 -4.73 8.18
C LEU A 40 -8.33 -5.61 7.39
N VAL A 41 -8.86 -6.62 6.70
CA VAL A 41 -8.04 -7.53 5.87
C VAL A 41 -7.36 -6.75 4.74
N GLU A 42 -7.99 -5.69 4.25
CA GLU A 42 -7.46 -4.81 3.21
C GLU A 42 -6.14 -4.14 3.62
N HIS A 43 -5.89 -3.94 4.92
CA HIS A 43 -4.63 -3.37 5.38
C HIS A 43 -3.43 -4.25 5.06
N TYR A 44 -3.57 -5.58 5.02
CA TYR A 44 -2.49 -6.48 4.61
C TYR A 44 -2.18 -6.44 3.13
N THR A 45 -3.00 -5.73 2.34
CA THR A 45 -2.73 -5.50 0.91
C THR A 45 -2.01 -4.18 0.67
N ALA A 46 -1.58 -3.48 1.72
CA ALA A 46 -0.90 -2.21 1.57
C ALA A 46 0.57 -2.37 1.18
N VAL A 47 1.05 -1.53 0.26
CA VAL A 47 2.46 -1.47 -0.17
C VAL A 47 3.08 -0.10 0.15
N PRO A 48 4.40 0.00 0.36
CA PRO A 48 5.05 1.27 0.67
C PRO A 48 5.28 2.10 -0.61
N LEU A 49 4.54 3.20 -0.79
CA LEU A 49 4.74 4.15 -1.89
C LEU A 49 5.07 5.55 -1.37
N CYS A 50 6.02 6.25 -1.99
CA CYS A 50 6.18 7.68 -1.72
C CYS A 50 5.00 8.45 -2.31
N ARG A 51 4.72 9.65 -1.80
CA ARG A 51 3.56 10.45 -2.21
C ARG A 51 3.39 10.59 -3.74
N SER A 52 4.49 10.84 -4.47
CA SER A 52 4.45 10.96 -5.93
C SER A 52 3.96 9.67 -6.60
N HIS A 53 4.52 8.51 -6.22
CA HIS A 53 4.10 7.22 -6.77
C HIS A 53 2.73 6.80 -6.24
N HIS A 54 2.36 7.20 -5.02
CA HIS A 54 1.04 6.97 -4.45
C HIS A 54 -0.04 7.67 -5.27
N GLU A 55 0.16 8.95 -5.60
CA GLU A 55 -0.76 9.71 -6.46
C GLU A 55 -0.81 9.16 -7.88
N GLN A 56 0.33 8.74 -8.45
CA GLN A 56 0.37 8.11 -9.77
C GLN A 56 -0.44 6.80 -9.80
N ALA A 57 -0.30 5.96 -8.78
CA ALA A 57 -1.08 4.73 -8.63
C ALA A 57 -2.60 5.03 -8.54
N HIS A 58 -3.00 6.09 -7.84
CA HIS A 58 -4.40 6.51 -7.80
C HIS A 58 -4.92 7.07 -9.13
N ARG A 59 -4.07 7.71 -9.93
CA ARG A 59 -4.43 8.30 -11.22
C ARG A 59 -4.46 7.27 -12.35
N SER A 60 -3.60 6.25 -12.31
CA SER A 60 -3.42 5.29 -13.40
C SER A 60 -3.48 3.85 -12.91
N LYS A 61 -4.50 3.11 -13.35
CA LYS A 61 -4.61 1.66 -13.09
C LYS A 61 -3.50 0.85 -13.76
N ASP A 62 -2.88 1.39 -14.81
CA ASP A 62 -1.79 0.72 -15.51
C ASP A 62 -0.47 0.84 -14.74
N TYR A 63 -0.36 1.83 -13.86
CA TYR A 63 0.78 1.96 -12.96
C TYR A 63 0.89 0.73 -12.05
N GLU A 64 -0.23 0.32 -11.45
CA GLU A 64 -0.30 -0.87 -10.59
C GLU A 64 0.04 -2.16 -11.36
N LYS A 65 -0.37 -2.27 -12.62
CA LYS A 65 -0.11 -3.45 -13.46
C LYS A 65 1.33 -3.53 -13.95
N ARG A 66 2.00 -2.41 -14.19
CA ARG A 66 3.40 -2.39 -14.65
C ARG A 66 4.36 -2.86 -13.55
N ASP A 67 4.01 -2.58 -12.31
CA ASP A 67 4.86 -2.84 -11.15
C ASP A 67 4.33 -3.99 -10.28
N SER A 68 3.21 -4.62 -10.66
CA SER A 68 2.57 -5.72 -9.92
C SER A 68 3.52 -6.90 -9.66
N GLY A 69 4.48 -7.15 -10.55
CA GLY A 69 5.51 -8.17 -10.34
C GLY A 69 6.45 -7.86 -9.18
N ARG A 70 6.78 -6.58 -8.97
CA ARG A 70 7.58 -6.13 -7.82
C ARG A 70 6.77 -6.08 -6.53
N TRP A 71 5.47 -5.82 -6.64
CA TRP A 71 4.57 -5.68 -5.49
C TRP A 71 4.20 -7.03 -4.89
N LEU A 72 3.98 -8.07 -5.72
CA LEU A 72 3.69 -9.44 -5.25
C LEU A 72 4.78 -9.98 -4.31
N LEU A 73 6.06 -9.68 -4.60
CA LEU A 73 7.20 -10.07 -3.76
C LEU A 73 7.22 -9.43 -2.37
N LEU A 74 6.45 -8.35 -2.17
CA LEU A 74 6.39 -7.62 -0.89
C LEU A 74 5.24 -8.10 0.00
N ILE A 75 4.28 -8.84 -0.56
CA ILE A 75 3.09 -9.34 0.14
C ILE A 75 3.12 -10.87 0.34
N SER A 76 4.05 -11.57 -0.32
CA SER A 76 4.31 -13.01 -0.19
C SER A 76 5.23 -13.35 0.98
#